data_AF-A0A2Z2MA39-F1
#
_entry.id   AF-A0A2Z2MA39-F1
#
_cell.length_a   1.000
_cell.length_b   1.000
_cell.length_c   1.000
_cell.angle_alpha   90.00
_cell.angle_beta   90.00
_cell.angle_gamma   90.00
#
_symmetry.space_group_name_H-M   'P 1'
#
loop_
_entity.id
_entity.type
_entity.pdbx_description
1 polymer ?
#
loop_
_entity_poly.entity_id
_entity_poly.type
_entity_poly.pdbx_seq_one_letter_code
_entity_poly.pdbx_strand_id
1 'polypeptide(L)'
;MPREKVVRIWDEREVVYTPKRWRYLWEKREKALAIMERLEGFDPQLYGSVARGDVRRDSDIDIFIPFRVPSYLIELALEGLVGRRKIVMATPWHLIKGVIEIDEETTVTFPLIEPTDRELEFYRWGGTVDLWGVKTKRRAPGVNKKLILIIPTEKGHVEREVVGREPEVARTLGVSIDIVNERVHVLTRRDAIGRTGIYIDEEVPDWMSFEEALKVIADRDPNVRRKVRERGGV
;
A
#
# COMPACT_ATOMS: atom_id res chain seq x y z
N MET A 1 3.18 7.67 -14.80
CA MET A 1 2.24 8.29 -13.83
C MET A 1 2.36 9.81 -13.87
N PRO A 2 1.27 10.57 -14.05
CA PRO A 2 1.28 12.04 -14.08
C PRO A 2 1.76 12.68 -12.77
N ARG A 3 2.26 13.92 -12.84
CA ARG A 3 2.70 14.72 -11.68
C ARG A 3 1.49 15.19 -10.88
N GLU A 4 1.36 14.76 -9.63
CA GLU A 4 0.33 15.24 -8.70
C GLU A 4 0.96 16.20 -7.69
N LYS A 5 0.48 17.46 -7.63
CA LYS A 5 0.98 18.51 -6.71
C LYS A 5 0.30 18.47 -5.34
N VAL A 6 1.01 18.89 -4.29
CA VAL A 6 0.48 19.08 -2.93
C VAL A 6 -0.46 20.30 -2.89
N VAL A 7 -1.57 20.22 -2.14
CA VAL A 7 -2.57 21.29 -1.98
C VAL A 7 -2.36 22.01 -0.65
N ARG A 8 -2.61 23.34 -0.57
CA ARG A 8 -2.30 24.20 0.60
C ARG A 8 -3.42 25.16 1.09
N ILE A 9 -4.66 25.05 0.60
CA ILE A 9 -5.62 26.20 0.63
C ILE A 9 -7.03 25.87 1.18
N TRP A 10 -7.35 24.64 1.59
CA TRP A 10 -8.75 24.30 1.95
C TRP A 10 -8.88 23.69 3.34
N ASP A 11 -9.69 24.30 4.21
CA ASP A 11 -10.03 23.78 5.54
C ASP A 11 -10.79 22.44 5.45
N GLU A 12 -11.80 22.39 4.57
CA GLU A 12 -12.59 21.19 4.32
C GLU A 12 -13.31 21.30 2.96
N ARG A 13 -13.35 20.21 2.19
CA ARG A 13 -14.11 20.15 0.92
C ARG A 13 -14.89 18.84 0.81
N GLU A 14 -16.21 18.94 0.66
CA GLU A 14 -17.03 17.77 0.32
C GLU A 14 -16.95 17.47 -1.18
N VAL A 15 -16.77 16.20 -1.51
CA VAL A 15 -16.76 15.68 -2.88
C VAL A 15 -17.86 14.64 -3.01
N VAL A 16 -18.93 15.01 -3.72
CA VAL A 16 -20.03 14.10 -4.04
C VAL A 16 -19.67 13.25 -5.26
N TYR A 17 -19.94 11.95 -5.16
CA TYR A 17 -19.60 11.00 -6.22
C TYR A 17 -20.69 10.91 -7.26
N THR A 18 -20.28 10.96 -8.52
CA THR A 18 -21.18 10.61 -9.62
C THR A 18 -21.47 9.10 -9.61
N PRO A 19 -22.60 8.66 -10.19
CA PRO A 19 -22.89 7.23 -10.35
C PRO A 19 -21.74 6.46 -11.01
N LYS A 20 -21.02 7.10 -11.93
CA LYS A 20 -19.84 6.52 -12.61
C LYS A 20 -18.70 6.23 -11.64
N ARG A 21 -18.41 7.15 -10.70
CA ARG A 21 -17.35 6.98 -9.71
C ARG A 21 -17.69 5.89 -8.70
N TRP A 22 -18.96 5.81 -8.28
CA TRP A 22 -19.45 4.70 -7.48
C TRP A 22 -19.27 3.36 -8.20
N ARG A 23 -19.63 3.29 -9.49
CA ARG A 23 -19.44 2.08 -10.28
C ARG A 23 -17.97 1.64 -10.32
N TYR A 24 -17.04 2.54 -10.59
CA TYR A 24 -15.60 2.24 -10.57
C TYR A 24 -15.13 1.68 -9.23
N LEU A 25 -15.64 2.22 -8.12
CA LEU A 25 -15.30 1.73 -6.79
C LEU A 25 -15.77 0.29 -6.59
N TRP A 26 -17.02 -0.01 -6.97
CA TRP A 26 -17.60 -1.33 -6.76
C TRP A 26 -16.98 -2.39 -7.67
N GLU A 27 -16.76 -2.08 -8.95
CA GLU A 27 -16.06 -2.98 -9.89
C GLU A 27 -14.65 -3.34 -9.36
N LYS A 28 -13.88 -2.34 -8.90
CA LYS A 28 -12.54 -2.59 -8.34
C LYS A 28 -12.58 -3.38 -7.03
N ARG A 29 -13.58 -3.14 -6.18
CA ARG A 29 -13.75 -3.90 -4.92
C ARG A 29 -14.21 -5.32 -5.14
N GLU A 30 -15.03 -5.58 -6.15
CA GLU A 30 -15.45 -6.93 -6.53
C GLU A 30 -14.25 -7.74 -7.02
N LYS A 31 -13.42 -7.15 -7.88
CA LYS A 31 -12.15 -7.76 -8.32
C LYS A 31 -11.19 -8.00 -7.13
N ALA A 32 -11.03 -7.01 -6.26
CA ALA A 32 -10.20 -7.17 -5.05
C ALA A 32 -10.73 -8.28 -4.14
N LEU A 33 -12.06 -8.35 -3.95
CA LEU A 33 -12.70 -9.35 -3.09
C LEU A 33 -12.39 -10.77 -3.55
N ALA A 34 -12.49 -11.07 -4.85
CA ALA A 34 -12.19 -12.40 -5.38
C ALA A 34 -10.74 -12.85 -5.08
N ILE A 35 -9.79 -11.91 -5.06
CA ILE A 35 -8.38 -12.19 -4.73
C ILE A 35 -8.18 -12.31 -3.23
N MET A 36 -8.78 -11.41 -2.45
CA MET A 36 -8.69 -11.44 -0.99
C MET A 36 -9.35 -12.70 -0.40
N GLU A 37 -10.40 -13.25 -1.02
CA GLU A 37 -11.01 -14.52 -0.58
C GLU A 37 -10.06 -15.71 -0.74
N ARG A 38 -9.27 -15.75 -1.83
CA ARG A 38 -8.21 -16.77 -1.97
C ARG A 38 -7.12 -16.62 -0.92
N LEU A 39 -6.91 -15.39 -0.43
CA LEU A 39 -5.90 -15.05 0.56
C LEU A 39 -6.44 -15.02 2.00
N GLU A 40 -7.68 -15.47 2.28
CA GLU A 40 -8.34 -15.29 3.58
C GLU A 40 -7.48 -15.76 4.78
N GLY A 41 -6.70 -16.84 4.62
CA GLY A 41 -5.79 -17.35 5.65
C GLY A 41 -4.58 -16.45 5.98
N PHE A 42 -4.36 -15.37 5.23
CA PHE A 42 -3.22 -14.46 5.38
C PHE A 42 -3.62 -13.04 5.81
N ASP A 43 -4.84 -12.85 6.31
CA ASP A 43 -5.39 -11.54 6.72
C ASP A 43 -5.17 -10.42 5.67
N PRO A 44 -5.68 -10.60 4.43
CA PRO A 44 -5.40 -9.67 3.35
C PRO A 44 -6.08 -8.33 3.62
N GLN A 45 -5.32 -7.25 3.43
CA GLN A 45 -5.76 -5.87 3.62
C GLN A 45 -5.76 -5.14 2.27
N LEU A 46 -6.91 -4.67 1.83
CA LEU A 46 -6.99 -3.73 0.72
C LEU A 46 -6.56 -2.35 1.23
N TYR A 47 -5.69 -1.65 0.52
CA TYR A 47 -5.24 -0.32 0.93
C TYR A 47 -5.31 0.72 -0.18
N GLY A 48 -5.11 1.99 0.19
CA GLY A 48 -5.05 3.08 -0.77
C GLY A 48 -6.42 3.55 -1.28
N SER A 49 -6.50 3.99 -2.53
CA SER A 49 -7.70 4.66 -3.04
C SER A 49 -8.94 3.78 -3.07
N VAL A 50 -8.79 2.46 -3.26
CA VAL A 50 -9.93 1.53 -3.29
C VAL A 50 -10.46 1.24 -1.87
N ALA A 51 -9.57 1.24 -0.88
CA ALA A 51 -9.93 1.14 0.54
C ALA A 51 -10.65 2.39 1.04
N ARG A 52 -10.12 3.58 0.71
CA ARG A 52 -10.73 4.88 1.06
C ARG A 52 -11.97 5.22 0.24
N GLY A 53 -12.00 4.75 -1.00
CA GLY A 53 -13.08 4.98 -1.94
C GLY A 53 -12.91 6.19 -2.85
N ASP A 54 -11.80 6.94 -2.78
CA ASP A 54 -11.49 8.09 -3.66
C ASP A 54 -10.98 7.69 -5.04
N VAL A 55 -11.50 6.60 -5.61
CA VAL A 55 -11.02 6.01 -6.86
C VAL A 55 -11.25 6.88 -8.10
N ARG A 56 -10.39 6.63 -9.09
CA ARG A 56 -10.52 7.03 -10.49
C ARG A 56 -10.55 5.77 -11.36
N ARG A 57 -10.78 5.94 -12.66
CA ARG A 57 -10.76 4.82 -13.61
C ARG A 57 -9.41 4.10 -13.62
N ASP A 58 -8.32 4.88 -13.52
CA ASP A 58 -6.93 4.45 -13.53
C ASP A 58 -6.37 4.14 -12.13
N SER A 59 -7.24 3.98 -11.11
CA SER A 59 -6.79 3.63 -9.77
C SER A 59 -6.34 2.17 -9.71
N ASP A 60 -5.14 1.93 -9.19
CA ASP A 60 -4.63 0.59 -8.89
C ASP A 60 -5.41 -0.06 -7.72
N ILE A 61 -5.41 -1.39 -7.68
CA ILE A 61 -5.91 -2.25 -6.61
C ILE A 61 -4.70 -2.82 -5.89
N ASP A 62 -4.44 -2.30 -4.69
CA ASP A 62 -3.31 -2.73 -3.88
C ASP A 62 -3.78 -3.55 -2.67
N ILE A 63 -3.36 -4.82 -2.60
CA ILE A 63 -3.61 -5.74 -1.49
C ILE A 63 -2.30 -5.98 -0.75
N PHE A 64 -2.35 -6.02 0.57
CA PHE A 64 -1.19 -6.23 1.42
C PHE A 64 -1.46 -7.31 2.49
N ILE A 65 -0.47 -8.15 2.74
CA ILE A 65 -0.47 -9.16 3.82
C ILE A 65 0.37 -8.61 4.99
N PRO A 66 -0.18 -8.48 6.21
CA PRO A 66 0.44 -7.69 7.27
C PRO A 66 1.52 -8.38 8.08
N PHE A 67 1.83 -9.65 7.81
CA PHE A 67 2.84 -10.41 8.54
C PHE A 67 3.64 -11.31 7.59
N ARG A 68 4.82 -11.74 8.04
CA ARG A 68 5.69 -12.60 7.25
C ARG A 68 5.15 -14.03 7.24
N VAL A 69 5.00 -14.58 6.04
CA VAL A 69 4.74 -16.00 5.79
C VAL A 69 5.67 -16.49 4.69
N PRO A 70 5.96 -17.79 4.60
CA PRO A 70 6.66 -18.36 3.45
C PRO A 70 5.98 -17.97 2.13
N SER A 71 6.73 -17.39 1.19
CA SER A 71 6.14 -16.81 -0.02
C SER A 71 5.37 -17.83 -0.86
N TYR A 72 5.85 -19.07 -0.89
CA TYR A 72 5.25 -20.15 -1.67
C TYR A 72 3.79 -20.42 -1.27
N LEU A 73 3.40 -20.17 -0.01
CA LEU A 73 2.01 -20.34 0.45
C LEU A 73 1.10 -19.28 -0.16
N ILE A 74 1.60 -18.04 -0.31
CA ILE A 74 0.88 -16.96 -0.98
C ILE A 74 0.77 -17.27 -2.47
N GLU A 75 1.86 -17.72 -3.10
CA GLU A 75 1.87 -18.10 -4.52
C GLU A 75 0.89 -19.24 -4.80
N LEU A 76 0.85 -20.27 -3.93
CA LEU A 76 -0.10 -21.38 -4.04
C LEU A 76 -1.56 -20.91 -3.89
N ALA A 77 -1.85 -20.02 -2.94
CA ALA A 77 -3.19 -19.46 -2.79
C ALA A 77 -3.62 -18.63 -4.01
N LEU A 78 -2.65 -18.02 -4.71
CA LEU A 78 -2.86 -17.24 -5.93
C LEU A 78 -2.64 -18.05 -7.21
N GLU A 79 -2.63 -19.39 -7.14
CA GLU A 79 -2.40 -20.24 -8.31
C GLU A 79 -3.32 -19.88 -9.48
N GLY A 80 -2.73 -19.79 -10.67
CA GLY A 80 -3.40 -19.35 -11.90
C GLY A 80 -3.62 -17.84 -12.03
N LEU A 81 -3.26 -17.05 -11.00
CA LEU A 81 -3.32 -15.58 -11.02
C LEU A 81 -1.94 -14.92 -10.85
N VAL A 82 -0.90 -15.68 -10.50
CA VAL A 82 0.47 -15.16 -10.37
C VAL A 82 0.96 -14.68 -11.74
N GLY A 83 1.14 -13.36 -11.88
CA GLY A 83 1.81 -12.74 -13.01
C GLY A 83 3.27 -12.44 -12.68
N ARG A 84 3.69 -11.18 -12.77
CA ARG A 84 5.09 -10.80 -12.51
C ARG A 84 5.41 -10.78 -11.02
N ARG A 85 6.60 -11.25 -10.67
CA ARG A 85 7.07 -11.34 -9.28
C ARG A 85 8.28 -10.42 -9.10
N LYS A 86 8.29 -9.63 -8.03
CA LYS A 86 9.35 -8.65 -7.76
C LYS A 86 9.70 -8.55 -6.29
N ILE A 87 10.98 -8.29 -6.00
CA ILE A 87 11.42 -7.82 -4.69
C ILE A 87 11.59 -6.31 -4.77
N VAL A 88 10.92 -5.61 -3.86
CA VAL A 88 10.88 -4.15 -3.85
C VAL A 88 11.32 -3.60 -2.49
N MET A 89 12.17 -2.57 -2.54
CA MET A 89 12.60 -1.81 -1.37
C MET A 89 12.77 -0.34 -1.75
N ALA A 90 12.00 0.56 -1.11
CA ALA A 90 12.01 1.97 -1.49
C ALA A 90 13.32 2.69 -1.14
N THR A 91 13.84 2.44 0.08
CA THR A 91 15.14 2.93 0.55
C THR A 91 15.76 1.86 1.47
N PRO A 92 17.07 1.92 1.79
CA PRO A 92 17.72 0.95 2.68
C PRO A 92 17.08 0.79 4.07
N TRP A 93 16.23 1.72 4.48
CA TRP A 93 15.57 1.72 5.79
C TRP A 93 14.16 1.14 5.75
N HIS A 94 13.54 1.06 4.57
CA HIS A 94 12.17 0.54 4.41
C HIS A 94 12.11 -1.00 4.44
N LEU A 95 10.90 -1.52 4.59
CA LEU A 95 10.59 -2.93 4.50
C LEU A 95 10.99 -3.50 3.13
N ILE A 96 11.57 -4.70 3.13
CA ILE A 96 11.80 -5.50 1.92
C ILE A 96 10.53 -6.30 1.67
N LYS A 97 9.95 -6.14 0.49
CA LYS A 97 8.63 -6.68 0.15
C LYS A 97 8.70 -7.58 -1.06
N GLY A 98 7.96 -8.68 -1.01
CA GLY A 98 7.57 -9.45 -2.18
C GLY A 98 6.36 -8.77 -2.81
N VAL A 99 6.34 -8.70 -4.12
CA VAL A 99 5.28 -8.09 -4.92
C VAL A 99 4.91 -9.08 -6.01
N ILE A 100 3.63 -9.44 -6.07
CA ILE A 100 3.03 -10.23 -7.14
C ILE A 100 2.05 -9.32 -7.87
N GLU A 101 2.36 -9.02 -9.13
CA GLU A 101 1.45 -8.34 -10.05
C GLU A 101 0.54 -9.39 -10.67
N ILE A 102 -0.77 -9.31 -10.38
CA ILE A 102 -1.78 -10.22 -10.93
C ILE A 102 -2.14 -9.81 -12.36
N ASP A 103 -2.24 -8.50 -12.58
CA ASP A 103 -2.49 -7.88 -13.87
C ASP A 103 -1.94 -6.42 -13.85
N GLU A 104 -2.26 -5.62 -14.87
CA GLU A 104 -1.75 -4.25 -15.01
C GLU A 104 -2.16 -3.29 -13.88
N GLU A 105 -3.25 -3.57 -13.16
CA GLU A 105 -3.79 -2.69 -12.13
C GLU A 105 -3.90 -3.37 -10.75
N THR A 106 -3.62 -4.66 -10.62
CA THR A 106 -3.77 -5.39 -9.35
C THR A 106 -2.46 -5.95 -8.83
N THR A 107 -2.15 -5.63 -7.59
CA THR A 107 -0.90 -6.05 -6.93
C THR A 107 -1.16 -6.62 -5.54
N VAL A 108 -0.52 -7.75 -5.23
CA VAL A 108 -0.43 -8.32 -3.88
C VAL A 108 0.98 -8.10 -3.35
N THR A 109 1.10 -7.46 -2.19
CA THR A 109 2.38 -7.15 -1.53
C THR A 109 2.46 -7.85 -0.18
N PHE A 110 3.62 -8.37 0.17
CA PHE A 110 3.84 -9.02 1.47
C PHE A 110 5.27 -8.81 1.97
N PRO A 111 5.50 -8.81 3.29
CA PRO A 111 6.84 -8.71 3.87
C PRO A 111 7.67 -9.96 3.58
N LEU A 112 8.95 -9.78 3.20
CA LEU A 112 9.93 -10.88 3.16
C LEU A 112 10.76 -10.96 4.44
N ILE A 113 10.74 -9.91 5.25
CA ILE A 113 11.38 -9.81 6.57
C ILE A 113 10.32 -9.36 7.59
N GLU A 114 10.50 -9.66 8.88
CA GLU A 114 9.48 -9.34 9.90
C GLU A 114 9.20 -7.83 9.94
N PRO A 115 7.97 -7.35 9.63
CA PRO A 115 7.65 -5.93 9.58
C PRO A 115 7.69 -5.28 10.98
N THR A 116 8.06 -4.00 11.03
CA THR A 116 7.91 -3.17 12.24
C THR A 116 6.53 -2.51 12.27
N ASP A 117 6.05 -2.13 13.45
CA ASP A 117 4.78 -1.41 13.61
C ASP A 117 4.71 -0.16 12.71
N ARG A 118 5.81 0.60 12.63
CA ARG A 118 5.91 1.80 11.79
C ARG A 118 5.78 1.49 10.30
N GLU A 119 6.30 0.37 9.82
CA GLU A 119 6.13 -0.04 8.42
C GLU A 119 4.71 -0.52 8.14
N LEU A 120 4.01 -1.09 9.14
CA LEU A 120 2.59 -1.43 9.04
C LEU A 120 1.70 -0.18 9.09
N GLU A 121 2.09 0.83 9.88
CA GLU A 121 1.42 2.14 9.93
C GLU A 121 1.39 2.85 8.59
N PHE A 122 2.37 2.61 7.70
CA PHE A 122 2.33 3.16 6.34
C PHE A 122 1.06 2.75 5.57
N TYR A 123 0.60 1.51 5.75
CA TYR A 123 -0.61 1.03 5.09
C TYR A 123 -1.85 1.68 5.72
N ARG A 124 -1.93 1.70 7.05
CA ARG A 124 -3.01 2.38 7.79
C ARG A 124 -3.09 3.88 7.47
N TRP A 125 -1.95 4.54 7.32
CA TRP A 125 -1.84 5.92 6.84
C TRP A 125 -2.51 6.11 5.48
N GLY A 126 -2.31 5.17 4.56
CA GLY A 126 -2.97 5.15 3.25
C GLY A 126 -4.46 4.79 3.30
N GLY A 127 -4.97 4.34 4.46
CA GLY A 127 -6.30 3.76 4.63
C GLY A 127 -6.33 2.29 4.22
N THR A 128 -6.78 1.43 5.13
CA THR A 128 -6.86 -0.03 4.96
C THR A 128 -8.26 -0.53 5.26
N VAL A 129 -8.69 -1.56 4.54
CA VAL A 129 -9.94 -2.29 4.78
C VAL A 129 -9.65 -3.79 4.64
N ASP A 130 -10.05 -4.57 5.63
CA ASP A 130 -9.91 -6.01 5.68
C ASP A 130 -10.93 -6.72 4.77
N LEU A 131 -10.80 -8.04 4.62
CA LEU A 131 -11.72 -8.86 3.82
C LEU A 131 -13.19 -8.64 4.23
N TRP A 132 -13.47 -8.62 5.53
CA TRP A 132 -14.82 -8.39 6.05
C TRP A 132 -15.33 -6.99 5.72
N GLY A 133 -14.48 -5.97 5.84
CA GLY A 133 -14.80 -4.60 5.47
C GLY A 133 -15.11 -4.44 3.99
N VAL A 134 -14.40 -5.16 3.10
CA VAL A 134 -14.71 -5.18 1.67
C VAL A 134 -16.07 -5.84 1.43
N LYS A 135 -16.34 -7.02 2.03
CA LYS A 135 -17.64 -7.73 1.95
C LYS A 135 -18.80 -6.85 2.43
N THR A 136 -18.60 -6.09 3.50
CA THR A 136 -19.61 -5.20 4.09
C THR A 136 -19.59 -3.78 3.53
N LYS A 137 -18.85 -3.54 2.44
CA LYS A 137 -18.76 -2.25 1.73
C LYS A 137 -18.27 -1.08 2.60
N ARG A 138 -17.57 -1.36 3.71
CA ARG A 138 -16.94 -0.34 4.55
C ARG A 138 -15.86 0.42 3.78
N ARG A 139 -15.65 1.68 4.13
CA ARG A 139 -14.55 2.51 3.63
C ARG A 139 -13.79 3.05 4.82
N ALA A 140 -12.48 3.19 4.69
CA ALA A 140 -11.62 3.68 5.76
C ALA A 140 -11.11 5.10 5.45
N PRO A 141 -10.91 5.96 6.46
CA PRO A 141 -10.17 7.19 6.25
C PRO A 141 -8.70 6.87 5.91
N GLY A 142 -8.05 7.81 5.22
CA GLY A 142 -6.63 7.67 4.88
C GLY A 142 -6.13 8.85 4.05
N VAL A 143 -4.83 8.93 3.86
CA VAL A 143 -4.20 10.04 3.14
C VAL A 143 -3.74 9.59 1.76
N ASN A 144 -4.11 10.38 0.75
CA ASN A 144 -3.69 10.13 -0.63
C ASN A 144 -2.29 10.70 -0.91
N LYS A 145 -1.77 10.44 -2.13
CA LYS A 145 -0.41 10.85 -2.55
C LYS A 145 -0.22 12.39 -2.61
N LYS A 146 -1.30 13.18 -2.52
CA LYS A 146 -1.29 14.66 -2.52
C LYS A 146 -1.31 15.28 -1.12
N LEU A 147 -1.14 14.46 -0.06
CA LEU A 147 -1.27 14.89 1.33
C LEU A 147 -2.67 15.45 1.65
N ILE A 148 -3.70 14.83 1.07
CA ILE A 148 -5.09 15.09 1.42
C ILE A 148 -5.62 13.91 2.23
N LEU A 149 -6.13 14.19 3.42
CA LEU A 149 -6.90 13.25 4.22
C LEU A 149 -8.28 13.10 3.59
N ILE A 150 -8.63 11.86 3.28
CA ILE A 150 -9.91 11.46 2.71
C ILE A 150 -10.72 10.82 3.83
N ILE A 151 -11.89 11.38 4.11
CA ILE A 151 -12.84 10.87 5.11
C ILE A 151 -14.11 10.45 4.36
N PRO A 152 -14.39 9.14 4.24
CA PRO A 152 -15.57 8.66 3.51
C PRO A 152 -16.89 9.17 4.10
N THR A 153 -17.83 9.57 3.25
CA THR A 153 -19.22 9.95 3.60
C THR A 153 -20.21 9.18 2.75
N GLU A 154 -21.48 9.08 3.14
CA GLU A 154 -22.49 8.33 2.37
C GLU A 154 -22.60 8.76 0.90
N LYS A 155 -22.37 10.05 0.60
CA LYS A 155 -22.47 10.63 -0.74
C LYS A 155 -21.14 10.69 -1.51
N GLY A 156 -20.02 10.45 -0.84
CA GLY A 156 -18.68 10.52 -1.42
C GLY A 156 -17.60 10.59 -0.35
N HIS A 157 -16.88 11.70 -0.24
CA HIS A 157 -15.91 11.92 0.83
C HIS A 157 -15.73 13.40 1.17
N VAL A 158 -15.14 13.65 2.33
CA VAL A 158 -14.61 14.94 2.76
C VAL A 158 -13.09 14.92 2.59
N GLU A 159 -12.55 15.99 2.02
CA GLU A 159 -11.12 16.26 1.88
C GLU A 159 -10.68 17.24 2.97
N ARG A 160 -9.60 16.92 3.68
CA ARG A 160 -8.90 17.82 4.61
C ARG A 160 -7.42 17.88 4.30
N GLU A 161 -6.82 19.04 4.51
CA GLU A 161 -5.38 19.18 4.40
C GLU A 161 -4.65 18.49 5.55
N VAL A 162 -3.53 17.84 5.25
CA VAL A 162 -2.69 17.16 6.25
C VAL A 162 -1.62 18.09 6.83
N VAL A 163 -1.05 18.95 5.99
CA VAL A 163 0.09 19.80 6.36
C VAL A 163 -0.35 20.82 7.40
N GLY A 164 0.38 20.89 8.53
CA GLY A 164 0.04 21.72 9.68
C GLY A 164 -1.06 21.17 10.58
N ARG A 165 -1.59 19.97 10.27
CA ARG A 165 -2.62 19.26 11.06
C ARG A 165 -2.20 17.84 11.43
N GLU A 166 -0.91 17.57 11.43
CA GLU A 166 -0.34 16.24 11.60
C GLU A 166 -0.84 15.51 12.87
N PRO A 167 -0.95 16.15 14.05
CA PRO A 167 -1.49 15.51 15.25
C PRO A 167 -2.97 15.13 15.13
N GLU A 168 -3.77 15.91 14.42
CA GLU A 168 -5.18 15.59 14.16
C GLU A 168 -5.27 14.36 13.26
N VAL A 169 -4.53 14.37 12.15
CA VAL A 169 -4.50 13.26 11.19
C VAL A 169 -4.03 11.97 11.84
N ALA A 170 -2.98 12.02 12.68
CA ALA A 170 -2.49 10.87 13.43
C ALA A 170 -3.59 10.23 14.30
N ARG A 171 -4.35 11.05 15.03
CA ARG A 171 -5.49 10.58 15.84
C ARG A 171 -6.62 10.01 14.98
N THR A 172 -6.98 10.68 13.88
CA THR A 172 -8.05 10.23 12.98
C THR A 172 -7.74 8.86 12.36
N LEU A 173 -6.47 8.61 12.02
CA LEU A 173 -6.05 7.36 11.37
C LEU A 173 -5.60 6.28 12.36
N GLY A 174 -5.44 6.62 13.64
CA GLY A 174 -4.92 5.69 14.64
C GLY A 174 -3.49 5.24 14.35
N VAL A 175 -2.64 6.19 13.93
CA VAL A 175 -1.21 5.96 13.63
C VAL A 175 -0.33 6.91 14.42
N SER A 176 0.95 6.58 14.57
CA SER A 176 1.92 7.45 15.22
C SER A 176 2.07 8.80 14.48
N ILE A 177 2.40 9.85 15.23
CA ILE A 177 2.75 11.15 14.63
C ILE A 177 4.01 11.06 13.76
N ASP A 178 4.90 10.10 14.06
CA ASP A 178 6.15 9.90 13.36
C ASP A 178 5.93 9.47 11.91
N ILE A 179 4.99 8.54 11.66
CA ILE A 179 4.66 8.16 10.28
C ILE A 179 4.06 9.35 9.54
N VAL A 180 3.21 10.16 10.17
CA VAL A 180 2.61 11.35 9.54
C VAL A 180 3.69 12.34 9.10
N ASN A 181 4.59 12.69 10.01
CA ASN A 181 5.70 13.61 9.75
C ASN A 181 6.64 13.10 8.66
N GLU A 182 6.98 11.80 8.70
CA GLU A 182 7.79 11.17 7.66
C GLU A 182 7.11 11.26 6.29
N ARG A 183 5.82 10.93 6.21
CA ARG A 183 5.07 10.94 4.94
C ARG A 183 4.90 12.34 4.39
N VAL A 184 4.63 13.34 5.23
CA VAL A 184 4.59 14.76 4.85
C VAL A 184 5.96 15.17 4.27
N HIS A 185 7.05 14.92 5.01
CA HIS A 185 8.39 15.26 4.56
C HIS A 185 8.75 14.63 3.20
N VAL A 186 8.54 13.31 3.06
CA VAL A 186 8.89 12.56 1.85
C VAL A 186 8.08 13.05 0.65
N LEU A 187 6.76 13.27 0.80
CA LEU A 187 5.91 13.68 -0.31
C LEU A 187 6.12 15.14 -0.70
N THR A 188 6.33 16.06 0.25
CA THR A 188 6.65 17.46 -0.04
C THR A 188 8.03 17.58 -0.71
N ARG A 189 9.03 16.83 -0.24
CA ARG A 189 10.36 16.81 -0.87
C ARG A 189 10.27 16.28 -2.29
N ARG A 190 9.52 15.20 -2.51
CA ARG A 190 9.30 14.63 -3.85
C ARG A 190 8.64 15.61 -4.81
N ASP A 191 7.70 16.44 -4.34
CA ASP A 191 7.06 17.47 -5.17
C ASP A 191 8.04 18.60 -5.54
N ALA A 192 8.91 19.00 -4.60
CA ALA A 192 9.87 20.08 -4.80
C ALA A 192 11.07 19.71 -5.68
N ILE A 193 11.70 18.56 -5.44
CA ILE A 193 12.99 18.17 -6.07
C ILE A 193 12.90 16.93 -6.97
N GLY A 194 11.73 16.30 -7.08
CA GLY A 194 11.53 15.08 -7.87
C GLY A 194 11.70 13.78 -7.08
N ARG A 195 11.54 12.64 -7.77
CA ARG A 195 11.63 11.31 -7.14
C ARG A 195 13.10 10.92 -6.97
N THR A 196 13.46 10.43 -5.80
CA THR A 196 14.61 9.52 -5.66
C THR A 196 14.24 8.20 -6.32
N GLY A 197 15.20 7.55 -7.00
CA GLY A 197 15.02 6.20 -7.51
C GLY A 197 14.61 5.22 -6.40
N ILE A 198 14.09 4.07 -6.81
CA ILE A 198 13.80 2.97 -5.89
C ILE A 198 15.11 2.23 -5.57
N TYR A 199 15.33 1.85 -4.32
CA TYR A 199 16.60 1.22 -3.93
C TYR A 199 16.73 -0.20 -4.51
N ILE A 200 15.65 -0.98 -4.46
CA ILE A 200 15.55 -2.31 -5.08
C ILE A 200 14.21 -2.40 -5.79
N ASP A 201 14.24 -2.84 -7.05
CA ASP A 201 13.10 -3.20 -7.88
C ASP A 201 13.59 -4.27 -8.85
N GLU A 202 13.58 -5.51 -8.37
CA GLU A 202 14.18 -6.65 -9.06
C GLU A 202 13.16 -7.75 -9.30
N GLU A 203 13.13 -8.26 -10.52
CA GLU A 203 12.24 -9.35 -10.91
C GLU A 203 12.72 -10.70 -10.34
N VAL A 204 11.77 -11.52 -9.91
CA VAL A 204 12.03 -12.88 -9.39
C VAL A 204 11.66 -13.88 -10.49
N PRO A 205 12.63 -14.58 -11.11
CA PRO A 205 12.35 -15.53 -12.19
C PRO A 205 11.59 -16.77 -11.71
N ASP A 206 10.60 -17.26 -12.46
CA ASP A 206 9.64 -18.31 -12.05
C ASP A 206 10.23 -19.59 -11.41
N TRP A 207 11.46 -19.93 -11.77
CA TRP A 207 12.19 -21.10 -11.22
C TRP A 207 12.83 -20.84 -9.85
N MET A 208 12.79 -19.61 -9.35
CA MET A 208 13.35 -19.16 -8.09
C MET A 208 12.25 -18.69 -7.14
N SER A 209 12.36 -19.04 -5.86
CA SER A 209 11.52 -18.52 -4.77
C SER A 209 11.88 -17.08 -4.39
N PHE A 210 10.99 -16.38 -3.69
CA PHE A 210 11.31 -15.04 -3.17
C PHE A 210 12.45 -15.09 -2.14
N GLU A 211 12.51 -16.12 -1.29
CA GLU A 211 13.57 -16.27 -0.28
C GLU A 211 14.95 -16.52 -0.92
N GLU A 212 15.03 -17.33 -1.98
CA GLU A 212 16.26 -17.52 -2.74
C GLU A 212 16.71 -16.23 -3.42
N ALA A 213 15.79 -15.50 -4.06
CA ALA A 213 16.10 -14.21 -4.68
C ALA A 213 16.56 -13.19 -3.64
N LEU A 214 15.89 -13.14 -2.48
CA LEU A 214 16.30 -12.27 -1.37
C LEU A 214 17.70 -12.61 -0.86
N LYS A 215 18.04 -13.90 -0.79
CA LYS A 215 19.39 -14.35 -0.43
C LYS A 215 20.44 -13.85 -1.42
N VAL A 216 20.18 -13.98 -2.73
CA VAL A 216 21.09 -13.48 -3.78
C VAL A 216 21.29 -11.96 -3.64
N ILE A 217 20.23 -11.21 -3.38
CA ILE A 217 20.31 -9.76 -3.13
C ILE A 217 21.14 -9.48 -1.87
N ALA A 218 20.91 -10.22 -0.78
CA ALA A 218 21.64 -10.06 0.48
C ALA A 218 23.14 -10.39 0.34
N ASP A 219 23.51 -11.35 -0.50
CA ASP A 219 24.92 -11.72 -0.69
C ASP A 219 25.74 -10.58 -1.33
N ARG A 220 25.12 -9.76 -2.19
CA ARG A 220 25.77 -8.60 -2.81
C ARG A 220 25.55 -7.27 -2.08
N ASP A 221 24.47 -7.10 -1.33
CA ASP A 221 24.12 -5.84 -0.68
C ASP A 221 24.25 -5.89 0.86
N PRO A 222 25.20 -5.14 1.47
CA PRO A 222 25.40 -5.12 2.91
C PRO A 222 24.20 -4.62 3.74
N ASN A 223 23.42 -3.67 3.22
CA ASN A 223 22.25 -3.12 3.93
C ASN A 223 21.13 -4.16 3.98
N VAL A 224 20.89 -4.84 2.86
CA VAL A 224 19.91 -5.94 2.77
C VAL A 224 20.32 -7.08 3.69
N ARG A 225 21.59 -7.51 3.62
CA ARG A 225 22.14 -8.56 4.49
C ARG A 225 21.95 -8.27 5.96
N ARG A 226 22.23 -7.04 6.40
CA ARG A 226 22.02 -6.63 7.78
C ARG A 226 20.55 -6.77 8.18
N LYS A 227 19.62 -6.25 7.37
CA LYS A 227 18.17 -6.34 7.65
C LYS A 227 17.67 -7.78 7.72
N VAL A 228 18.07 -8.63 6.78
CA VAL A 228 17.69 -10.06 6.77
C VAL A 228 18.16 -10.77 8.04
N ARG A 229 19.38 -10.47 8.52
CA ARG A 229 19.90 -11.04 9.77
C ARG A 229 19.17 -10.54 11.02
N GLU A 230 18.82 -9.26 11.07
CA GLU A 230 18.19 -8.63 12.23
C GLU A 230 16.70 -8.99 12.37
N ARG A 231 15.99 -9.13 11.24
CA ARG A 231 14.52 -9.21 11.21
C ARG A 231 14.00 -10.54 10.65
N GLY A 232 14.89 -11.50 10.44
CA GLY A 232 14.59 -12.73 9.70
C GLY A 232 14.33 -12.42 8.22
N GLY A 233 14.56 -13.39 7.33
CA GLY A 233 14.31 -13.17 5.90
C GLY A 233 14.74 -14.32 5.01
N VAL A 234 15.74 -15.09 5.48
CA VAL A 234 16.27 -16.31 4.87
C VAL A 234 16.72 -17.23 6.00
#